data_AF-A0A8H7QZA4-F1
#
_entry.id   AF-A0A8H7QZA4-F1
#
_cell.length_a   1.000
_cell.length_b   1.000
_cell.length_c   1.000
_cell.angle_alpha   90.00
_cell.angle_beta   90.00
_cell.angle_gamma   90.00
#
_symmetry.space_group_name_H-M   'P 1'
#
loop_
_entity.id
_entity.type
_entity.pdbx_description
1 polymer ?
#
loop_
_entity_poly.entity_id
_entity_poly.type
_entity_poly.pdbx_seq_one_letter_code
_entity_poly.pdbx_strand_id
1 'polypeptide(L)'
;MKNHDVSPYSKAIPRVKPYDEAEQKKFVVFDAEDLLSAVGLVNAVDGSNNIYVIKTGDAFKVDMSSIANRDILKKNIGDSPINRFFKSSEYRVWKNNFGDDLLMKKTDLNAVEASRIVNEYAPKLVESVIILENHWFFMTSFSCFIHDNNQIDDCADLSKIGHQDKTVAFIRRKTRLGKDFFELTYRFGYVEILGTSGFFGSVDGTFFSPFLGSSVQELPATITTSLRTVSTNVIFIALEQKEYICKNRIINQYYKLHAKNNWGFYSKRYEDNSFSPANPISFKSQNIMHSAASLVINSFAYQEIQQEEMNVLLPKVLAQDDSSLNSVSMLIKKYLVFLNQHRNSSFSLSPPKETKRELIEIYNNSLASALISSNIKHIKLAKKRYVATKIDLFEEE
;
A
#
# COMPACT_ATOMS: atom_id res chain seq x y z
N MET A 1 -34.44 -43.79 -0.39
CA MET A 1 -33.16 -44.52 -0.25
C MET A 1 -32.47 -44.56 -1.60
N LYS A 2 -31.47 -43.70 -1.81
CA LYS A 2 -30.52 -43.76 -2.94
C LYS A 2 -29.15 -43.37 -2.38
N ASN A 3 -28.17 -44.23 -2.67
CA ASN A 3 -26.80 -44.17 -2.18
C ASN A 3 -26.07 -42.96 -2.77
N HIS A 4 -25.35 -42.22 -1.93
CA HIS A 4 -24.33 -41.29 -2.36
C HIS A 4 -22.96 -41.98 -2.21
N ASP A 5 -22.30 -42.14 -3.34
CA ASP A 5 -20.91 -42.55 -3.43
C ASP A 5 -19.99 -41.53 -2.75
N VAL A 6 -19.08 -42.07 -1.94
CA VAL A 6 -18.13 -41.34 -1.12
C VAL A 6 -16.88 -41.06 -1.95
N SER A 7 -16.46 -39.79 -2.00
CA SER A 7 -15.23 -39.36 -2.67
C SER A 7 -13.97 -39.99 -2.04
N PRO A 8 -12.98 -40.45 -2.82
CA PRO A 8 -11.83 -41.21 -2.32
C PRO A 8 -10.70 -40.36 -1.70
N TYR A 9 -10.91 -39.07 -1.43
CA TYR A 9 -9.87 -38.17 -0.88
C TYR A 9 -10.03 -37.85 0.61
N SER A 10 -10.44 -38.83 1.42
CA SER A 10 -10.41 -38.72 2.89
C SER A 10 -9.35 -39.65 3.50
N LYS A 11 -8.07 -39.27 3.44
CA LYS A 11 -7.04 -39.86 4.30
C LYS A 11 -6.13 -38.79 4.89
N ALA A 12 -6.25 -38.66 6.22
CA ALA A 12 -5.28 -38.21 7.21
C ALA A 12 -4.76 -36.76 7.13
N ILE A 13 -5.52 -35.82 7.71
CA ILE A 13 -4.95 -34.62 8.32
C ILE A 13 -4.54 -35.00 9.76
N PRO A 14 -3.27 -34.83 10.18
CA PRO A 14 -2.88 -35.05 11.57
C PRO A 14 -3.65 -34.08 12.48
N ARG A 15 -4.29 -34.61 13.52
CA ARG A 15 -4.89 -33.79 14.57
C ARG A 15 -3.77 -33.06 15.32
N VAL A 16 -3.70 -31.75 15.16
CA VAL A 16 -2.88 -30.88 16.01
C VAL A 16 -3.44 -30.95 17.43
N LYS A 17 -2.60 -31.35 18.40
CA LYS A 17 -2.96 -31.30 19.82
C LYS A 17 -3.20 -29.84 20.22
N PRO A 18 -4.22 -29.54 21.04
CA PRO A 18 -4.37 -28.21 21.62
C PRO A 18 -3.14 -27.87 22.46
N TYR A 19 -2.72 -26.61 22.34
CA TYR A 19 -1.58 -26.01 23.03
C TYR A 19 -1.84 -26.00 24.55
N ASP A 20 -0.85 -26.43 25.32
CA ASP A 20 -0.87 -26.49 26.78
C ASP A 20 -0.50 -25.11 27.35
N GLU A 21 -1.37 -24.51 28.15
CA GLU A 21 -1.22 -23.15 28.72
C GLU A 21 -0.23 -23.09 29.91
N ALA A 22 0.51 -24.16 30.19
CA ALA A 22 1.35 -24.28 31.39
C ALA A 22 2.78 -23.70 31.29
N GLU A 23 3.24 -23.16 30.15
CA GLU A 23 4.56 -22.53 30.04
C GLU A 23 4.50 -20.99 30.06
N GLN A 24 3.99 -20.44 31.15
CA GLN A 24 4.33 -19.08 31.59
C GLN A 24 5.33 -19.15 32.75
N LYS A 25 6.57 -18.69 32.50
CA LYS A 25 7.36 -17.79 33.38
C LYS A 25 8.85 -17.87 33.03
N LYS A 26 9.37 -16.76 32.52
CA LYS A 26 10.63 -16.11 32.96
C LYS A 26 10.82 -14.84 32.12
N PHE A 27 10.19 -13.75 32.54
CA PHE A 27 10.63 -12.41 32.17
C PHE A 27 11.23 -11.78 33.41
N VAL A 28 12.50 -11.36 33.30
CA VAL A 28 13.12 -10.44 34.22
C VAL A 28 12.61 -9.06 33.83
N VAL A 29 11.92 -8.40 34.76
CA VAL A 29 11.57 -6.98 34.65
C VAL A 29 12.84 -6.20 34.97
N PHE A 30 13.33 -5.40 34.03
CA PHE A 30 14.33 -4.38 34.33
C PHE A 30 13.58 -3.08 34.63
N ASP A 31 13.89 -2.48 35.77
CA ASP A 31 13.40 -1.15 36.13
C ASP A 31 14.17 -0.10 35.32
N ALA A 32 13.51 1.00 34.95
CA ALA A 32 14.07 2.02 34.07
C ALA A 32 15.24 2.80 34.72
N GLU A 33 15.38 2.73 36.04
CA GLU A 33 16.51 3.32 36.77
C GLU A 33 17.80 2.49 36.67
N ASP A 34 17.71 1.18 36.43
CA ASP A 34 18.89 0.30 36.29
C ASP A 34 19.62 0.48 34.93
N LEU A 35 18.95 1.08 33.95
CA LEU A 35 19.52 1.40 32.63
C LEU A 35 20.31 2.72 32.63
N LEU A 36 20.07 3.60 33.61
CA LEU A 36 20.72 4.90 33.71
C LEU A 36 22.05 4.86 34.49
N SER A 37 22.35 3.77 35.21
CA SER A 37 23.61 3.58 35.92
C SER A 37 24.69 2.82 35.12
N ALA A 38 24.33 2.18 34.01
CA ALA A 38 25.21 1.28 33.25
C ALA A 38 25.83 1.88 31.97
N VAL A 39 25.52 3.13 31.61
CA VAL A 39 26.20 3.83 30.49
C VAL A 39 27.06 4.96 31.05
N GLY A 40 28.07 4.56 31.82
CA GLY A 40 29.21 5.39 32.13
C GLY A 40 30.07 5.61 30.87
N LEU A 41 30.29 6.89 30.55
CA LEU A 41 31.53 7.45 30.01
C LEU A 41 32.31 6.55 29.03
N VAL A 42 31.99 6.68 27.73
CA VAL A 42 32.98 6.45 26.68
C VAL A 42 33.30 7.82 26.07
N ASN A 43 34.41 8.38 26.52
CA ASN A 43 35.02 9.57 25.94
C ASN A 43 35.60 9.21 24.57
N ALA A 44 35.06 9.81 23.51
CA ALA A 44 35.77 9.97 22.25
C ALA A 44 36.47 11.33 22.29
N VAL A 45 37.80 11.28 22.39
CA VAL A 45 38.68 12.44 22.29
C VAL A 45 38.76 12.82 20.81
N ASP A 46 38.15 13.95 20.44
CA ASP A 46 38.56 14.70 19.24
C ASP A 46 39.41 15.88 19.72
N GLY A 47 40.56 16.08 19.07
CA GLY A 47 41.66 16.95 19.45
C GLY A 47 41.40 18.45 19.30
N SER A 48 40.18 18.93 19.59
CA SER A 48 39.90 20.35 19.72
C SER A 48 39.45 20.67 21.16
N ASN A 49 40.33 21.33 21.90
CA ASN A 49 40.17 21.72 23.31
C ASN A 49 39.17 22.89 23.48
N ASN A 50 37.93 22.73 23.01
CA ASN A 50 36.87 23.71 23.25
C ASN A 50 35.76 23.10 24.12
N ILE A 51 35.73 23.53 25.38
CA ILE A 51 34.63 23.25 26.31
C ILE A 51 33.56 24.32 26.10
N TYR A 52 32.43 23.95 25.52
CA TYR A 52 31.25 24.82 25.45
C TYR A 52 30.38 24.60 26.69
N VAL A 53 30.40 25.55 27.62
CA VAL A 53 29.44 25.61 28.72
C VAL A 53 28.21 26.37 28.22
N ILE A 54 27.16 25.64 27.85
CA ILE A 54 25.87 26.25 27.50
C ILE A 54 25.15 26.60 28.82
N LYS A 55 25.06 27.91 29.12
CA LYS A 55 24.21 28.43 30.19
C LYS A 55 22.75 28.12 29.85
N THR A 56 22.08 27.30 30.66
CA THR A 56 20.62 27.11 30.60
C THR A 56 19.93 28.36 31.15
N GLY A 57 19.70 29.32 30.27
CA GLY A 57 18.78 30.43 30.46
C GLY A 57 17.86 30.51 29.26
N ASP A 58 16.62 30.08 29.46
CA ASP A 58 15.43 30.32 28.63
C ASP A 58 15.65 30.38 27.10
N ALA A 59 15.84 29.22 26.48
CA ALA A 59 15.69 29.08 25.03
C ALA A 59 15.31 27.64 24.65
N PHE A 60 14.30 27.52 23.78
CA PHE A 60 14.05 26.39 22.89
C PHE A 60 14.19 24.99 23.52
N LYS A 61 13.07 24.39 23.91
CA LYS A 61 12.95 22.92 23.87
C LYS A 61 13.05 22.46 22.41
N VAL A 62 14.26 22.44 21.87
CA VAL A 62 14.55 21.62 20.71
C VAL A 62 14.39 20.19 21.20
N ASP A 63 13.36 19.54 20.70
CA ASP A 63 13.05 18.15 20.99
C ASP A 63 14.26 17.30 20.55
N MET A 64 15.14 16.95 21.50
CA MET A 64 16.37 16.18 21.27
C MET A 64 16.11 14.86 20.54
N SER A 65 14.89 14.31 20.65
CA SER A 65 14.48 13.13 19.88
C SER A 65 14.42 13.39 18.37
N SER A 66 14.09 14.61 17.94
CA SER A 66 14.01 14.99 16.53
C SER A 66 15.39 15.15 15.88
N ILE A 67 16.39 15.61 16.65
CA ILE A 67 17.80 15.67 16.20
C ILE A 67 18.35 14.25 16.07
N ALA A 68 18.22 13.44 17.12
CA ALA A 68 18.69 12.04 17.12
C ALA A 68 18.10 11.22 15.96
N ASN A 69 16.83 11.47 15.60
CA ASN A 69 16.17 10.76 14.51
C ASN A 69 16.56 11.24 13.11
N ARG A 70 16.84 12.54 12.92
CA ARG A 70 17.39 13.04 11.65
C ARG A 70 18.79 12.48 11.43
N ASP A 71 19.56 12.36 12.51
CA ASP A 71 20.85 11.71 12.51
C ASP A 71 20.72 10.21 12.24
N ILE A 72 19.66 9.51 12.67
CA ILE A 72 19.42 8.10 12.28
C ILE A 72 19.23 7.96 10.77
N LEU A 73 18.40 8.79 10.12
CA LEU A 73 18.21 8.71 8.67
C LEU A 73 19.51 9.06 7.92
N LYS A 74 20.21 10.13 8.33
CA LYS A 74 21.49 10.50 7.73
C LYS A 74 22.62 9.51 8.03
N LYS A 75 22.67 8.91 9.21
CA LYS A 75 23.67 7.90 9.59
C LYS A 75 23.45 6.60 8.85
N ASN A 76 22.19 6.22 8.62
CA ASN A 76 21.85 5.02 7.89
C ASN A 76 21.93 5.22 6.36
N ILE A 77 21.61 6.42 5.84
CA ILE A 77 21.35 6.65 4.40
C ILE A 77 22.20 7.80 3.81
N GLY A 78 23.03 8.50 4.60
CA GLY A 78 23.84 9.66 4.16
C GLY A 78 24.81 9.33 3.02
N ASP A 79 24.84 10.19 2.02
CA ASP A 79 25.55 10.07 0.72
C ASP A 79 25.32 8.76 -0.06
N SER A 80 24.33 7.97 0.34
CA SER A 80 23.96 6.74 -0.33
C SER A 80 23.38 7.01 -1.72
N PRO A 81 23.56 6.09 -2.70
CA PRO A 81 22.86 6.11 -3.98
C PRO A 81 21.33 6.25 -3.89
N ILE A 82 20.76 6.10 -2.68
CA ILE A 82 19.37 6.31 -2.31
C ILE A 82 18.89 7.76 -2.53
N ASN A 83 19.80 8.76 -2.52
CA ASN A 83 19.45 10.17 -2.71
C ASN A 83 18.74 10.48 -4.05
N ARG A 84 18.83 9.58 -5.03
CA ARG A 84 18.07 9.65 -6.29
C ARG A 84 16.56 9.47 -6.14
N PHE A 85 16.12 8.81 -5.06
CA PHE A 85 14.70 8.64 -4.73
C PHE A 85 14.22 9.81 -3.88
N PHE A 86 14.93 10.11 -2.80
CA PHE A 86 14.60 11.18 -1.88
C PHE A 86 15.87 11.72 -1.23
N LYS A 87 15.93 13.03 -0.96
CA LYS A 87 17.05 13.63 -0.22
C LYS A 87 16.76 13.56 1.27
N SER A 88 17.54 12.80 2.03
CA SER A 88 17.30 12.60 3.48
C SER A 88 17.25 13.91 4.29
N SER A 89 17.93 14.96 3.82
CA SER A 89 17.88 16.30 4.42
C SER A 89 16.51 16.98 4.34
N GLU A 90 15.66 16.57 3.40
CA GLU A 90 14.29 17.09 3.20
C GLU A 90 13.23 16.35 4.04
N TYR A 91 13.64 15.47 4.95
CA TYR A 91 12.73 14.63 5.72
C TYR A 91 12.87 14.85 7.22
N ARG A 92 11.77 14.61 7.92
CA ARG A 92 11.71 14.57 9.39
C ARG A 92 10.89 13.37 9.84
N VAL A 93 11.11 12.92 11.07
CA VAL A 93 10.19 11.96 11.69
C VAL A 93 8.82 12.60 11.89
N TRP A 94 7.79 11.89 11.46
CA TRP A 94 6.42 12.29 11.65
C TRP A 94 6.07 12.19 13.13
N LYS A 95 5.69 13.33 13.73
CA LYS A 95 5.10 13.37 15.06
C LYS A 95 3.70 12.76 14.99
N ASN A 96 3.64 11.46 15.23
CA ASN A 96 2.52 10.55 14.98
C ASN A 96 1.67 10.29 16.23
N ASN A 97 1.47 11.31 17.09
CA ASN A 97 0.64 11.17 18.29
C ASN A 97 -0.74 11.78 18.03
N PHE A 98 -1.76 10.94 17.93
CA PHE A 98 -3.16 11.35 17.73
C PHE A 98 -3.96 11.31 19.04
N GLY A 99 -3.28 11.18 20.18
CA GLY A 99 -3.93 11.09 21.49
C GLY A 99 -4.86 12.26 21.80
N ASP A 100 -4.57 13.45 21.28
CA ASP A 100 -5.39 14.64 21.51
C ASP A 100 -6.40 14.92 20.39
N ASP A 101 -6.34 14.17 19.28
CA ASP A 101 -7.31 14.30 18.20
C ASP A 101 -8.55 13.45 18.47
N LEU A 102 -9.59 14.11 18.99
CA LEU A 102 -10.89 13.49 19.27
C LEU A 102 -11.54 12.88 18.03
N LEU A 103 -11.29 13.44 16.84
CA LEU A 103 -11.88 12.93 15.59
C LEU A 103 -11.28 11.56 15.24
N MET A 104 -10.00 11.37 15.49
CA MET A 104 -9.29 10.10 15.24
C MET A 104 -9.73 8.95 16.14
N LYS A 105 -10.31 9.27 17.30
CA LYS A 105 -10.81 8.31 18.30
C LYS A 105 -12.28 7.92 18.10
N LYS A 106 -13.00 8.62 17.22
CA LYS A 106 -14.43 8.43 17.01
C LYS A 106 -14.70 7.14 16.22
N THR A 107 -15.63 6.31 16.69
CA THR A 107 -16.05 5.05 16.03
C THR A 107 -17.25 5.26 15.10
N ASP A 108 -18.07 6.25 15.38
CA ASP A 108 -19.29 6.63 14.64
C ASP A 108 -19.02 7.80 13.67
N LEU A 109 -17.89 7.74 12.96
CA LEU A 109 -17.57 8.71 11.91
C LEU A 109 -18.69 8.77 10.87
N ASN A 110 -19.03 9.98 10.44
CA ASN A 110 -19.81 10.20 9.22
C ASN A 110 -18.90 10.39 7.99
N ALA A 111 -19.48 10.40 6.78
CA ALA A 111 -18.71 10.47 5.54
C ALA A 111 -17.86 11.75 5.39
N VAL A 112 -18.31 12.87 5.97
CA VAL A 112 -17.59 14.16 5.94
C VAL A 112 -16.39 14.10 6.89
N GLU A 113 -16.58 13.59 8.10
CA GLU A 113 -15.51 13.41 9.10
C GLU A 113 -14.44 12.44 8.58
N ALA A 114 -14.87 11.31 8.03
CA ALA A 114 -14.02 10.34 7.36
C ALA A 114 -13.18 10.95 6.23
N SER A 115 -13.82 11.71 5.35
CA SER A 115 -13.12 12.41 4.25
C SER A 115 -12.15 13.45 4.78
N ARG A 116 -12.49 14.17 5.85
CA ARG A 116 -11.60 15.13 6.49
C ARG A 116 -10.35 14.45 7.05
N ILE A 117 -10.50 13.35 7.79
CA ILE A 117 -9.37 12.57 8.31
C ILE A 117 -8.43 12.16 7.16
N VAL A 118 -8.98 11.54 6.12
CA VAL A 118 -8.19 11.07 4.98
C VAL A 118 -7.46 12.23 4.32
N ASN A 119 -8.16 13.33 4.02
CA ASN A 119 -7.57 14.48 3.33
C ASN A 119 -6.58 15.27 4.19
N GLU A 120 -6.67 15.20 5.52
CA GLU A 120 -5.75 15.89 6.44
C GLU A 120 -4.45 15.12 6.67
N TYR A 121 -4.51 13.79 6.72
CA TYR A 121 -3.38 12.95 7.11
C TYR A 121 -2.73 12.21 5.95
N ALA A 122 -3.50 11.70 4.99
CA ALA A 122 -2.96 10.92 3.89
C ALA A 122 -1.94 11.70 3.03
N PRO A 123 -2.19 12.97 2.62
CA PRO A 123 -1.21 13.71 1.81
C PRO A 123 0.19 13.74 2.41
N LYS A 124 0.31 13.86 3.75
CA LYS A 124 1.59 13.93 4.47
C LYS A 124 2.46 12.68 4.28
N LEU A 125 1.85 11.56 3.89
CA LEU A 125 2.50 10.26 3.69
C LEU A 125 2.85 9.98 2.23
N VAL A 126 2.51 10.87 1.30
CA VAL A 126 3.01 10.79 -0.07
C VAL A 126 4.53 10.95 -0.03
N GLU A 127 5.24 9.97 -0.59
CA GLU A 127 6.71 9.89 -0.54
C GLU A 127 7.27 9.65 0.86
N SER A 128 6.52 9.07 1.79
CA SER A 128 7.07 8.71 3.10
C SER A 128 8.12 7.59 3.02
N VAL A 129 9.09 7.65 3.92
CA VAL A 129 10.14 6.64 4.08
C VAL A 129 9.97 5.95 5.43
N ILE A 130 10.15 4.63 5.46
CA ILE A 130 10.33 3.87 6.71
C ILE A 130 11.58 3.00 6.60
N ILE A 131 12.12 2.59 7.74
CA ILE A 131 13.19 1.61 7.83
C ILE A 131 12.66 0.42 8.61
N LEU A 132 12.76 -0.78 8.02
CA LEU A 132 12.40 -2.05 8.60
C LEU A 132 13.60 -2.99 8.48
N GLU A 133 14.13 -3.44 9.61
CA GLU A 133 15.42 -4.14 9.66
C GLU A 133 16.51 -3.29 8.98
N ASN A 134 17.26 -3.88 8.04
CA ASN A 134 18.29 -3.22 7.24
C ASN A 134 17.79 -2.77 5.87
N HIS A 135 16.48 -2.50 5.73
CA HIS A 135 15.87 -2.08 4.46
C HIS A 135 15.04 -0.82 4.62
N TRP A 136 15.20 0.12 3.70
CA TRP A 136 14.32 1.28 3.58
C TRP A 136 13.18 0.97 2.62
N PHE A 137 12.01 1.56 2.88
CA PHE A 137 10.86 1.52 1.99
C PHE A 137 10.40 2.96 1.75
N PHE A 138 10.22 3.31 0.49
CA PHE A 138 9.79 4.62 0.02
C PHE A 138 8.49 4.48 -0.76
N MET A 139 7.41 5.05 -0.25
CA MET A 139 6.06 4.86 -0.77
C MET A 139 5.68 5.99 -1.72
N THR A 140 5.41 5.68 -2.99
CA THR A 140 5.05 6.70 -4.01
C THR A 140 3.56 6.76 -4.31
N SER A 141 2.82 5.68 -4.05
CA SER A 141 1.36 5.70 -4.08
C SER A 141 0.77 4.72 -3.07
N PHE A 142 -0.45 4.99 -2.64
CA PHE A 142 -1.18 4.12 -1.72
C PHE A 142 -2.70 4.34 -1.80
N SER A 143 -3.46 3.41 -1.23
CA SER A 143 -4.92 3.53 -1.04
C SER A 143 -5.26 3.61 0.44
N CYS A 144 -6.18 4.50 0.81
CA CYS A 144 -6.69 4.64 2.17
C CYS A 144 -7.98 3.85 2.38
N PHE A 145 -8.12 3.29 3.58
CA PHE A 145 -9.30 2.57 4.04
C PHE A 145 -9.66 3.00 5.45
N ILE A 146 -10.95 3.09 5.76
CA ILE A 146 -11.44 3.39 7.11
C ILE A 146 -12.12 2.14 7.66
N HIS A 147 -11.60 1.63 8.77
CA HIS A 147 -12.15 0.44 9.42
C HIS A 147 -13.26 0.77 10.42
N ASP A 148 -13.83 -0.27 11.00
CA ASP A 148 -14.85 -0.26 12.07
C ASP A 148 -16.26 0.18 11.65
N ASN A 149 -16.41 0.96 10.58
CA ASN A 149 -17.73 1.38 10.07
C ASN A 149 -17.92 1.11 8.56
N ASN A 150 -18.63 0.03 8.23
CA ASN A 150 -18.91 -0.35 6.84
C ASN A 150 -19.85 0.61 6.09
N GLN A 151 -20.57 1.50 6.80
CA GLN A 151 -21.37 2.56 6.18
C GLN A 151 -20.50 3.70 5.65
N ILE A 152 -19.25 3.78 6.12
CA ILE A 152 -18.26 4.78 5.70
C ILE A 152 -17.34 4.23 4.62
N ASP A 153 -16.94 2.97 4.78
CA ASP A 153 -16.06 2.33 3.82
C ASP A 153 -16.27 0.81 3.77
N ASP A 154 -17.22 0.39 2.94
CA ASP A 154 -17.47 -1.02 2.66
C ASP A 154 -16.32 -1.70 1.91
N CYS A 155 -15.32 -0.97 1.40
CA CYS A 155 -14.11 -1.52 0.79
C CYS A 155 -13.06 -1.97 1.82
N ALA A 156 -13.10 -1.45 3.04
CA ALA A 156 -12.21 -1.87 4.10
C ALA A 156 -12.39 -3.36 4.43
N ASP A 157 -11.31 -4.02 4.86
CA ASP A 157 -11.39 -5.39 5.39
C ASP A 157 -12.28 -5.41 6.65
N LEU A 158 -13.16 -6.41 6.75
CA LEU A 158 -14.08 -6.59 7.89
C LEU A 158 -13.36 -7.11 9.13
N SER A 159 -12.05 -7.36 9.07
CA SER A 159 -11.27 -7.67 10.25
C SER A 159 -11.38 -6.53 11.26
N LYS A 160 -11.62 -6.91 12.52
CA LYS A 160 -11.62 -5.96 13.64
C LYS A 160 -10.19 -5.46 13.84
N ILE A 161 -9.85 -4.35 13.19
CA ILE A 161 -8.61 -3.65 13.40
C ILE A 161 -8.87 -2.64 14.51
N GLY A 162 -8.24 -2.85 15.66
CA GLY A 162 -8.34 -1.92 16.78
C GLY A 162 -7.69 -0.57 16.45
N HIS A 163 -8.21 0.47 17.09
CA HIS A 163 -7.67 1.83 17.07
C HIS A 163 -6.15 1.84 17.32
N GLN A 164 -5.40 2.66 16.58
CA GLN A 164 -3.97 2.85 16.74
C GLN A 164 -3.66 4.28 17.21
N ASP A 165 -3.26 4.46 18.48
CA ASP A 165 -2.92 5.79 19.03
C ASP A 165 -1.68 6.42 18.37
N LYS A 166 -0.80 5.57 17.85
CA LYS A 166 0.43 5.96 17.15
C LYS A 166 0.46 5.35 15.77
N THR A 167 0.98 6.08 14.79
CA THR A 167 1.17 5.49 13.46
C THR A 167 2.18 4.35 13.53
N VAL A 168 1.80 3.18 13.05
CA VAL A 168 2.68 2.03 12.84
C VAL A 168 2.73 1.68 11.36
N ALA A 169 3.93 1.38 10.86
CA ALA A 169 4.15 0.88 9.52
C ALA A 169 4.75 -0.53 9.58
N PHE A 170 4.31 -1.44 8.73
CA PHE A 170 4.72 -2.84 8.75
C PHE A 170 4.52 -3.54 7.40
N ILE A 171 5.20 -4.68 7.23
CA ILE A 171 4.94 -5.60 6.12
C ILE A 171 3.99 -6.70 6.60
N ARG A 172 2.77 -6.73 6.04
CA ARG A 172 1.76 -7.74 6.33
C ARG A 172 1.91 -8.93 5.38
N ARG A 173 2.13 -10.13 5.91
CA ARG A 173 2.01 -11.38 5.14
C ARG A 173 0.54 -11.78 5.03
N LYS A 174 0.09 -12.07 3.81
CA LYS A 174 -1.22 -12.66 3.51
C LYS A 174 -1.04 -13.94 2.72
N THR A 175 -1.62 -15.02 3.18
CA THR A 175 -1.62 -16.30 2.46
C THR A 175 -2.96 -16.49 1.75
N ARG A 176 -2.93 -16.72 0.44
CA ARG A 176 -4.11 -17.05 -0.37
C ARG A 176 -3.78 -18.21 -1.30
N LEU A 177 -4.58 -19.28 -1.23
CA LEU A 177 -4.40 -20.48 -2.06
C LEU A 177 -2.97 -21.04 -1.98
N GLY A 178 -2.40 -21.06 -0.75
CA GLY A 178 -1.05 -21.55 -0.51
C GLY A 178 0.09 -20.65 -1.00
N LYS A 179 -0.22 -19.45 -1.52
CA LYS A 179 0.77 -18.46 -1.93
C LYS A 179 0.77 -17.28 -0.97
N ASP A 180 1.96 -16.84 -0.59
CA ASP A 180 2.15 -15.67 0.24
C ASP A 180 2.33 -14.41 -0.59
N PHE A 181 1.72 -13.34 -0.12
CA PHE A 181 1.83 -11.98 -0.65
C PHE A 181 2.11 -11.05 0.51
N PHE A 182 2.90 -10.01 0.26
CA PHE A 182 3.38 -9.10 1.30
C PHE A 182 2.92 -7.69 0.99
N GLU A 183 2.29 -7.03 1.94
CA GLU A 183 1.69 -5.70 1.76
C GLU A 183 2.36 -4.69 2.70
N LEU A 184 2.85 -3.57 2.15
CA LEU A 184 3.30 -2.44 2.95
C LEU A 184 2.09 -1.69 3.50
N THR A 185 1.92 -1.70 4.81
CA THR A 185 0.73 -1.17 5.48
C THR A 185 1.10 -0.17 6.55
N TYR A 186 0.43 0.98 6.58
CA TYR A 186 0.53 1.98 7.64
C TYR A 186 -0.83 2.04 8.34
N ARG A 187 -0.87 2.17 9.66
CA ARG A 187 -2.12 2.30 10.43
C ARG A 187 -2.02 3.39 11.48
N PHE A 188 -3.08 4.18 11.61
CA PHE A 188 -3.25 5.22 12.62
C PHE A 188 -4.74 5.50 12.81
N GLY A 189 -5.19 5.62 14.07
CA GLY A 189 -6.61 5.59 14.42
C GLY A 189 -7.32 4.37 13.82
N TYR A 190 -8.38 4.62 13.07
CA TYR A 190 -9.12 3.62 12.27
C TYR A 190 -8.72 3.57 10.79
N VAL A 191 -7.68 4.31 10.40
CA VAL A 191 -7.23 4.40 9.01
C VAL A 191 -6.16 3.34 8.73
N GLU A 192 -6.35 2.60 7.64
CA GLU A 192 -5.32 1.77 7.02
C GLU A 192 -4.89 2.41 5.70
N ILE A 193 -3.59 2.55 5.52
CA ILE A 193 -2.96 2.94 4.27
C ILE A 193 -2.23 1.72 3.72
N LEU A 194 -2.58 1.34 2.49
CA LEU A 194 -1.97 0.23 1.78
C LEU A 194 -1.11 0.77 0.63
N GLY A 195 0.21 0.56 0.72
CA GLY A 195 1.16 0.93 -0.32
C GLY A 195 0.85 0.21 -1.63
N THR A 196 0.67 0.97 -2.71
CA THR A 196 0.38 0.46 -4.07
C THR A 196 1.50 0.72 -5.06
N SER A 197 2.47 1.57 -4.72
CA SER A 197 3.74 1.64 -5.41
C SER A 197 4.82 2.23 -4.53
N GLY A 198 6.06 1.96 -4.92
CA GLY A 198 7.20 2.54 -4.28
C GLY A 198 8.49 1.83 -4.66
N PHE A 199 9.48 2.06 -3.83
CA PHE A 199 10.79 1.44 -3.92
C PHE A 199 11.14 0.92 -2.55
N PHE A 200 11.92 -0.15 -2.49
CA PHE A 200 12.61 -0.53 -1.28
C PHE A 200 14.03 -0.93 -1.62
N GLY A 201 14.93 -0.91 -0.65
CA GLY A 201 16.32 -1.25 -0.87
C GLY A 201 17.06 -1.49 0.41
N SER A 202 18.28 -1.99 0.29
CA SER A 202 19.17 -2.14 1.43
C SER A 202 19.67 -0.77 1.89
N VAL A 203 19.90 -0.63 3.19
CA VAL A 203 20.41 0.60 3.80
C VAL A 203 21.82 0.93 3.27
N ASP A 204 22.64 -0.08 2.96
CA ASP A 204 23.96 0.07 2.33
C ASP A 204 23.92 0.55 0.86
N GLY A 205 22.73 0.66 0.27
CA GLY A 205 22.54 1.13 -1.11
C GLY A 205 22.94 0.13 -2.21
N THR A 206 23.36 -1.08 -1.86
CA THR A 206 23.77 -2.12 -2.83
C THR A 206 22.62 -2.66 -3.66
N PHE A 207 21.39 -2.60 -3.13
CA PHE A 207 20.20 -3.12 -3.77
C PHE A 207 19.01 -2.16 -3.66
N PHE A 208 18.21 -2.12 -4.71
CA PHE A 208 16.84 -1.60 -4.64
C PHE A 208 15.92 -2.36 -5.59
N SER A 209 14.63 -2.37 -5.30
CA SER A 209 13.59 -2.87 -6.20
C SER A 209 12.35 -1.98 -6.18
N PRO A 210 11.85 -1.53 -7.34
CA PRO A 210 10.54 -0.92 -7.45
C PRO A 210 9.42 -1.96 -7.35
N PHE A 211 8.29 -1.57 -6.78
CA PHE A 211 7.08 -2.36 -6.78
C PHE A 211 5.87 -1.55 -7.27
N LEU A 212 4.93 -2.22 -7.95
CA LEU A 212 3.67 -1.67 -8.44
C LEU A 212 2.54 -2.69 -8.19
N GLY A 213 1.48 -2.24 -7.52
CA GLY A 213 0.43 -3.07 -6.94
C GLY A 213 0.58 -3.20 -5.42
N SER A 214 -0.42 -3.79 -4.77
CA SER A 214 -0.43 -3.93 -3.30
C SER A 214 0.60 -4.94 -2.77
N SER A 215 1.01 -5.91 -3.60
CA SER A 215 2.01 -6.91 -3.21
C SER A 215 3.42 -6.41 -3.51
N VAL A 216 4.22 -6.29 -2.47
CA VAL A 216 5.67 -6.05 -2.56
C VAL A 216 6.35 -7.38 -2.87
N GLN A 217 7.04 -7.45 -4.01
CA GLN A 217 7.77 -8.63 -4.47
C GLN A 217 9.27 -8.49 -4.19
N GLU A 218 10.03 -9.57 -4.38
CA GLU A 218 11.50 -9.58 -4.22
C GLU A 218 11.97 -9.16 -2.81
N LEU A 219 11.11 -9.32 -1.80
CA LEU A 219 11.46 -8.98 -0.42
C LEU A 219 12.57 -9.90 0.12
N PRO A 220 13.49 -9.37 0.95
CA PRO A 220 14.53 -10.15 1.59
C PRO A 220 13.99 -11.31 2.43
N ALA A 221 14.76 -12.39 2.55
CA ALA A 221 14.40 -13.54 3.38
C ALA A 221 14.16 -13.14 4.85
N THR A 222 14.90 -12.16 5.37
CA THR A 222 14.73 -11.63 6.73
C THR A 222 13.32 -11.08 6.99
N ILE A 223 12.62 -10.61 5.96
CA ILE A 223 11.24 -10.13 6.07
C ILE A 223 10.25 -11.25 5.76
N THR A 224 10.50 -12.06 4.73
CA THR A 224 9.52 -13.04 4.22
C THR A 224 9.40 -14.30 5.07
N THR A 225 10.48 -14.70 5.77
CA THR A 225 10.48 -15.90 6.63
C THR A 225 10.19 -15.57 8.10
N SER A 226 10.19 -14.28 8.47
CA SER A 226 9.90 -13.87 9.84
C SER A 226 8.50 -14.30 10.26
N LEU A 227 8.43 -14.98 11.41
CA LEU A 227 7.15 -15.32 12.06
C LEU A 227 6.51 -14.09 12.71
N ARG A 228 7.33 -13.10 13.09
CA ARG A 228 6.85 -11.84 13.66
C ARG A 228 6.67 -10.81 12.56
N THR A 229 5.58 -10.05 12.64
CA THR A 229 5.37 -8.90 11.75
C THR A 229 6.43 -7.84 12.02
N VAL A 230 7.32 -7.64 11.04
CA VAL A 230 8.32 -6.58 11.07
C VAL A 230 7.60 -5.24 10.98
N SER A 231 7.80 -4.38 11.98
CA SER A 231 7.08 -3.11 12.13
C SER A 231 7.97 -2.00 12.69
N THR A 232 7.58 -0.75 12.45
CA THR A 232 8.22 0.45 13.00
C THR A 232 7.17 1.51 13.30
N ASN A 233 7.43 2.33 14.30
CA ASN A 233 6.69 3.56 14.60
C ASN A 233 7.45 4.81 14.11
N VAL A 234 8.62 4.63 13.50
CA VAL A 234 9.44 5.72 12.96
C VAL A 234 9.15 5.86 11.47
N ILE A 235 8.37 6.88 11.14
CA ILE A 235 7.98 7.20 9.77
C ILE A 235 8.56 8.55 9.42
N PHE A 236 9.33 8.62 8.34
CA PHE A 236 9.87 9.85 7.84
C PHE A 236 8.94 10.42 6.77
N ILE A 237 8.55 11.68 6.95
CA ILE A 237 7.75 12.44 5.98
C ILE A 237 8.57 13.63 5.48
N ALA A 238 8.24 14.10 4.28
CA ALA A 238 8.85 15.28 3.73
C ALA A 238 8.56 16.52 4.61
N LEU A 239 9.53 17.44 4.69
CA LEU A 239 9.37 18.72 5.37
C LEU A 239 8.28 19.57 4.70
N GLU A 240 8.24 19.52 3.37
CA GLU A 240 7.25 20.16 2.52
C GLU A 240 6.34 19.11 1.90
N GLN A 241 5.05 19.42 1.81
CA GLN A 241 4.07 18.55 1.18
C GLN A 241 4.46 18.31 -0.29
N LYS A 242 4.75 17.06 -0.64
CA LYS A 242 5.03 16.67 -2.03
C LYS A 242 3.75 16.76 -2.86
N GLU A 243 3.89 17.18 -4.11
CA GLU A 243 2.76 17.22 -5.05
C GLU A 243 2.17 15.83 -5.28
N TYR A 244 0.84 15.75 -5.32
CA TYR A 244 0.13 14.50 -5.46
C TYR A 244 -1.13 14.65 -6.32
N ILE A 245 -1.62 13.51 -6.79
CA ILE A 245 -2.88 13.37 -7.53
C ILE A 245 -3.75 12.36 -6.77
N CYS A 246 -5.04 12.67 -6.63
CA CYS A 246 -6.01 11.73 -6.09
C CYS A 246 -6.72 10.99 -7.23
N LYS A 247 -6.81 9.67 -7.10
CA LYS A 247 -7.56 8.79 -8.01
C LYS A 247 -8.33 7.75 -7.20
N ASN A 248 -9.10 6.90 -7.87
CA ASN A 248 -9.69 5.74 -7.21
C ASN A 248 -8.64 4.82 -6.62
N ARG A 249 -9.04 4.11 -5.57
CA ARG A 249 -8.25 3.06 -4.94
C ARG A 249 -8.00 1.91 -5.91
N ILE A 250 -6.85 1.25 -5.75
CA ILE A 250 -6.55 0.01 -6.47
C ILE A 250 -7.11 -1.17 -5.68
N ILE A 251 -8.32 -1.61 -6.03
CA ILE A 251 -8.99 -2.75 -5.42
C ILE A 251 -9.41 -3.78 -6.47
N ASN A 252 -9.95 -4.93 -6.05
CA ASN A 252 -10.53 -5.94 -6.94
C ASN A 252 -12.06 -6.11 -6.76
N GLN A 253 -12.68 -5.26 -5.94
CA GLN A 253 -14.11 -5.31 -5.58
C GLN A 253 -14.80 -3.99 -5.91
N TYR A 254 -14.69 -3.53 -7.16
CA TYR A 254 -15.26 -2.25 -7.60
C TYR A 254 -16.80 -2.19 -7.61
N TYR A 255 -17.49 -3.30 -7.37
CA TYR A 255 -18.94 -3.30 -7.16
C TYR A 255 -19.36 -2.73 -5.80
N LYS A 256 -18.41 -2.45 -4.90
CA LYS A 256 -18.65 -1.88 -3.57
C LYS A 256 -18.96 -0.39 -3.66
N LEU A 257 -19.80 0.10 -2.76
CA LEU A 257 -20.35 1.45 -2.83
C LEU A 257 -19.26 2.52 -2.77
N HIS A 258 -18.25 2.31 -1.92
CA HIS A 258 -17.18 3.28 -1.68
C HIS A 258 -15.98 3.09 -2.62
N ALA A 259 -16.05 2.16 -3.59
CA ALA A 259 -14.97 1.94 -4.56
C ALA A 259 -14.65 3.19 -5.38
N LYS A 260 -15.65 4.04 -5.61
CA LYS A 260 -15.53 5.31 -6.34
C LYS A 260 -14.83 6.43 -5.57
N ASN A 261 -14.58 6.27 -4.26
CA ASN A 261 -13.90 7.29 -3.49
C ASN A 261 -12.48 7.53 -4.04
N ASN A 262 -12.11 8.81 -4.22
CA ASN A 262 -10.78 9.22 -4.67
C ASN A 262 -9.76 9.21 -3.52
N TRP A 263 -9.67 8.05 -2.86
CA TRP A 263 -8.79 7.81 -1.71
C TRP A 263 -7.53 7.01 -2.09
N GLY A 264 -7.17 7.02 -3.38
CA GLY A 264 -5.85 6.63 -3.86
C GLY A 264 -4.98 7.87 -4.04
N PHE A 265 -3.83 7.92 -3.39
CA PHE A 265 -2.90 9.05 -3.43
C PHE A 265 -1.65 8.65 -4.21
N TYR A 266 -1.24 9.48 -5.16
CA TYR A 266 -0.14 9.19 -6.08
C TYR A 266 0.80 10.39 -6.11
N SER A 267 2.09 10.17 -5.89
CA SER A 267 3.09 11.21 -6.12
C SER A 267 3.05 11.66 -7.57
N LYS A 268 2.91 12.98 -7.77
CA LYS A 268 2.79 13.57 -9.09
C LYS A 268 4.05 13.32 -9.92
N ARG A 269 5.25 13.50 -9.35
CA ARG A 269 6.50 13.31 -10.10
C ARG A 269 6.70 11.86 -10.54
N TYR A 270 6.24 10.87 -9.78
CA TYR A 270 6.36 9.46 -10.20
C TYR A 270 5.26 9.07 -11.20
N GLU A 271 4.06 9.60 -11.03
CA GLU A 271 2.97 9.45 -11.99
C GLU A 271 3.34 10.03 -13.36
N ASP A 272 3.85 11.26 -13.40
CA ASP A 272 4.27 11.95 -14.63
C ASP A 272 5.40 11.17 -15.35
N ASN A 273 6.17 10.39 -14.60
CA ASN A 273 7.18 9.47 -15.10
C ASN A 273 6.63 8.08 -15.48
N SER A 274 5.31 7.89 -15.50
CA SER A 274 4.64 6.62 -15.76
C SER A 274 5.06 5.51 -14.79
N PHE A 275 5.35 5.87 -13.53
CA PHE A 275 5.57 4.95 -12.42
C PHE A 275 4.38 4.97 -11.47
N SER A 276 3.28 4.38 -11.93
CA SER A 276 2.04 4.21 -11.17
C SER A 276 1.45 2.83 -11.44
N PRO A 277 0.71 2.24 -10.47
CA PRO A 277 0.05 0.96 -10.67
C PRO A 277 -1.04 1.10 -11.73
N ALA A 278 -1.12 0.12 -12.64
CA ALA A 278 -2.19 0.05 -13.61
C ALA A 278 -3.56 -0.01 -12.89
N ASN A 279 -4.46 0.89 -13.27
CA ASN A 279 -5.76 1.01 -12.63
C ASN A 279 -6.81 0.16 -13.37
N PRO A 280 -7.44 -0.83 -12.71
CA PRO A 280 -8.41 -1.74 -13.32
C PRO A 280 -9.63 -1.07 -13.98
N ILE A 281 -10.05 0.10 -13.52
CA ILE A 281 -11.23 0.81 -14.05
C ILE A 281 -10.87 1.88 -15.08
N SER A 282 -9.59 2.03 -15.41
CA SER A 282 -9.13 2.90 -16.50
C SER A 282 -8.05 2.22 -17.34
N PHE A 283 -8.09 0.89 -17.41
CA PHE A 283 -7.07 0.08 -18.05
C PHE A 283 -7.34 -0.02 -19.55
N LYS A 284 -6.36 0.40 -20.35
CA LYS A 284 -6.41 0.31 -21.81
C LYS A 284 -5.34 -0.66 -22.30
N SER A 285 -5.73 -1.55 -23.20
CA SER A 285 -4.85 -2.59 -23.77
C SER A 285 -5.09 -2.76 -25.26
N GLN A 286 -4.11 -3.32 -25.96
CA GLN A 286 -4.26 -3.79 -27.34
C GLN A 286 -5.28 -4.93 -27.43
N ASN A 287 -5.40 -5.75 -26.39
CA ASN A 287 -6.47 -6.74 -26.31
C ASN A 287 -7.78 -6.03 -25.94
N ILE A 288 -8.72 -6.04 -26.87
CA ILE A 288 -10.01 -5.39 -26.71
C ILE A 288 -10.80 -5.89 -25.51
N MET A 289 -10.73 -7.18 -25.19
CA MET A 289 -11.48 -7.75 -24.07
C MET A 289 -11.00 -7.21 -22.72
N HIS A 290 -9.72 -6.86 -22.59
CA HIS A 290 -9.23 -6.19 -21.38
C HIS A 290 -9.80 -4.77 -21.26
N SER A 291 -9.81 -3.98 -22.34
CA SER A 291 -10.37 -2.63 -22.34
C SER A 291 -11.89 -2.66 -22.08
N ALA A 292 -12.60 -3.63 -22.69
CA ALA A 292 -14.02 -3.88 -22.46
C ALA A 292 -14.32 -4.30 -21.01
N ALA A 293 -13.51 -5.21 -20.43
CA ALA A 293 -13.63 -5.59 -19.03
C ALA A 293 -13.44 -4.38 -18.11
N SER A 294 -12.46 -3.52 -18.40
CA SER A 294 -12.22 -2.29 -17.64
C SER A 294 -13.44 -1.36 -17.69
N LEU A 295 -14.02 -1.14 -18.87
CA LEU A 295 -15.23 -0.33 -19.04
C LEU A 295 -16.43 -0.91 -18.28
N VAL A 296 -16.65 -2.22 -18.34
CA VAL A 296 -17.73 -2.89 -17.59
C VAL A 296 -17.56 -2.61 -16.10
N ILE A 297 -16.38 -2.89 -15.54
CA ILE A 297 -16.14 -2.69 -14.10
C ILE A 297 -16.24 -1.21 -13.71
N ASN A 298 -15.70 -0.31 -14.53
CA ASN A 298 -15.82 1.14 -14.33
C ASN A 298 -17.28 1.56 -14.24
N SER A 299 -18.12 1.05 -15.15
CA SER A 299 -19.53 1.42 -15.21
C SER A 299 -20.29 1.03 -13.95
N PHE A 300 -19.98 -0.13 -13.37
CA PHE A 300 -20.55 -0.55 -12.09
C PHE A 300 -19.99 0.23 -10.89
N ALA A 301 -18.71 0.60 -10.92
CA ALA A 301 -18.07 1.36 -9.84
C ALA A 301 -18.66 2.77 -9.71
N TYR A 302 -18.84 3.44 -10.84
CA TYR A 302 -19.33 4.81 -10.91
C TYR A 302 -20.85 4.91 -11.05
N GLN A 303 -21.52 3.80 -11.37
CA GLN A 303 -22.94 3.78 -11.74
C GLN A 303 -23.22 4.71 -12.94
N GLU A 304 -22.27 4.75 -13.87
CA GLU A 304 -22.27 5.65 -15.03
C GLU A 304 -21.75 4.91 -16.26
N ILE A 305 -22.25 5.24 -17.45
CA ILE A 305 -21.80 4.62 -18.71
C ILE A 305 -20.99 5.65 -19.50
N GLN A 306 -19.70 5.36 -19.72
CA GLN A 306 -18.84 6.18 -20.57
C GLN A 306 -19.19 5.96 -22.05
N GLN A 307 -20.09 6.81 -22.58
CA GLN A 307 -20.67 6.63 -23.91
C GLN A 307 -19.63 6.61 -25.03
N GLU A 308 -18.61 7.47 -24.97
CA GLU A 308 -17.55 7.53 -25.97
C GLU A 308 -16.76 6.22 -26.04
N GLU A 309 -16.33 5.70 -24.88
CA GLU A 309 -15.61 4.43 -24.82
C GLU A 309 -16.52 3.25 -25.23
N MET A 310 -17.79 3.27 -24.83
CA MET A 310 -18.78 2.27 -25.23
C MET A 310 -18.97 2.22 -26.75
N ASN A 311 -19.10 3.38 -27.41
CA ASN A 311 -19.27 3.48 -28.86
C ASN A 311 -18.07 2.94 -29.63
N VAL A 312 -16.86 3.00 -29.05
CA VAL A 312 -15.63 2.45 -29.65
C VAL A 312 -15.49 0.95 -29.41
N LEU A 313 -15.77 0.49 -28.19
CA LEU A 313 -15.49 -0.89 -27.77
C LEU A 313 -16.60 -1.87 -28.18
N LEU A 314 -17.88 -1.47 -28.06
CA LEU A 314 -19.01 -2.36 -28.31
C LEU A 314 -19.01 -2.94 -29.73
N PRO A 315 -18.88 -2.17 -30.83
CA PRO A 315 -18.92 -2.74 -32.17
C PRO A 315 -17.80 -3.76 -32.41
N LYS A 316 -16.61 -3.48 -31.88
CA LYS A 316 -15.44 -4.35 -32.03
C LYS A 316 -15.58 -5.64 -31.21
N VAL A 317 -16.23 -5.59 -30.04
CA VAL A 317 -16.56 -6.79 -29.25
C VAL A 317 -17.67 -7.61 -29.91
N LEU A 318 -18.69 -6.95 -30.47
CA LEU A 318 -19.78 -7.64 -31.18
C LEU A 318 -19.32 -8.32 -32.47
N ALA A 319 -18.29 -7.78 -33.12
CA ALA A 319 -17.67 -8.37 -34.30
C ALA A 319 -16.87 -9.66 -34.01
N GLN A 320 -16.59 -9.99 -32.74
CA GLN A 320 -15.96 -11.26 -32.39
C GLN A 320 -16.97 -12.40 -32.43
N ASP A 321 -16.59 -13.49 -33.08
CA ASP A 321 -17.39 -14.70 -33.19
C ASP A 321 -17.53 -15.38 -31.82
N ASP A 322 -18.75 -15.72 -31.43
CA ASP A 322 -19.07 -16.30 -30.12
C ASP A 322 -18.36 -17.65 -29.92
N SER A 323 -18.14 -18.41 -31.00
CA SER A 323 -17.42 -19.70 -30.91
C SER A 323 -15.95 -19.55 -30.49
N SER A 324 -15.37 -18.36 -30.69
CA SER A 324 -13.99 -18.03 -30.31
C SER A 324 -13.85 -17.46 -28.90
N LEU A 325 -14.97 -17.11 -28.25
CA LEU A 325 -14.98 -16.46 -26.95
C LEU A 325 -14.96 -17.50 -25.82
N ASN A 326 -14.07 -17.32 -24.85
CA ASN A 326 -14.16 -18.04 -23.59
C ASN A 326 -15.34 -17.52 -22.74
N SER A 327 -15.69 -18.24 -21.67
CA SER A 327 -16.82 -17.90 -20.80
C SER A 327 -16.76 -16.46 -20.25
N VAL A 328 -15.58 -15.96 -19.91
CA VAL A 328 -15.38 -14.63 -19.35
C VAL A 328 -15.55 -13.54 -20.42
N SER A 329 -15.06 -13.78 -21.63
CA SER A 329 -15.30 -12.89 -22.78
C SER A 329 -16.79 -12.83 -23.13
N MET A 330 -17.51 -13.95 -23.04
CA MET A 330 -18.98 -13.96 -23.20
C MET A 330 -19.68 -13.14 -22.11
N LEU A 331 -19.22 -13.23 -20.84
CA LEU A 331 -19.73 -12.37 -19.76
C LEU A 331 -19.48 -10.89 -20.03
N ILE A 332 -18.28 -10.51 -20.48
CA ILE A 332 -17.95 -9.12 -20.85
C ILE A 332 -18.88 -8.63 -21.97
N LYS A 333 -19.06 -9.42 -23.03
CA LYS A 333 -19.97 -9.11 -24.15
C LYS A 333 -21.42 -8.94 -23.66
N LYS A 334 -21.92 -9.85 -22.83
CA LYS A 334 -23.24 -9.78 -22.17
C LYS A 334 -23.42 -8.45 -21.43
N TYR A 335 -22.45 -8.06 -20.60
CA TYR A 335 -22.55 -6.83 -19.82
C TYR A 335 -22.45 -5.56 -20.67
N LEU A 336 -21.62 -5.53 -21.72
CA LEU A 336 -21.59 -4.38 -22.63
C LEU A 336 -22.92 -4.17 -23.35
N VAL A 337 -23.54 -5.25 -23.83
CA VAL A 337 -24.88 -5.18 -24.46
C VAL A 337 -25.91 -4.66 -23.46
N PHE A 338 -25.91 -5.20 -22.25
CA PHE A 338 -26.79 -4.77 -21.17
C PHE A 338 -26.61 -3.28 -20.84
N LEU A 339 -25.37 -2.82 -20.66
CA LEU A 339 -25.07 -1.41 -20.38
C LEU A 339 -25.54 -0.51 -21.53
N ASN A 340 -25.30 -0.89 -22.79
CA ASN A 340 -25.75 -0.12 -23.95
C ASN A 340 -27.28 -0.01 -24.03
N GLN A 341 -28.03 -1.06 -23.68
CA GLN A 341 -29.50 -1.02 -23.60
C GLN A 341 -30.00 -0.04 -22.52
N HIS A 342 -29.20 0.21 -21.49
CA HIS A 342 -29.54 1.08 -20.36
C HIS A 342 -28.86 2.46 -20.45
N ARG A 343 -28.26 2.84 -21.58
CA ARG A 343 -27.48 4.09 -21.74
C ARG A 343 -28.27 5.38 -21.48
N ASN A 344 -29.60 5.31 -21.60
CA ASN A 344 -30.51 6.44 -21.39
C ASN A 344 -31.26 6.37 -20.04
N SER A 345 -30.98 5.36 -19.23
CA SER A 345 -31.66 5.12 -17.96
C SER A 345 -30.73 5.43 -16.80
N SER A 346 -31.25 5.96 -15.70
CA SER A 346 -30.50 6.09 -14.46
C SER A 346 -30.12 4.69 -13.96
N PHE A 347 -28.84 4.35 -14.06
CA PHE A 347 -28.29 3.06 -13.68
C PHE A 347 -28.03 3.03 -12.17
N SER A 348 -29.07 2.89 -11.35
CA SER A 348 -28.88 2.67 -9.91
C SER A 348 -28.94 1.18 -9.61
N LEU A 349 -27.78 0.55 -9.44
CA LEU A 349 -27.73 -0.83 -8.99
C LEU A 349 -26.70 -0.95 -7.87
N SER A 350 -27.18 -1.27 -6.67
CA SER A 350 -26.48 -2.29 -5.90
C SER A 350 -26.62 -3.59 -6.69
N PRO A 351 -25.55 -4.09 -7.34
CA PRO A 351 -25.68 -5.23 -8.21
C PRO A 351 -26.22 -6.44 -7.42
N PRO A 352 -27.12 -7.25 -8.00
CA PRO A 352 -27.53 -8.52 -7.43
C PRO A 352 -26.30 -9.37 -7.08
N LYS A 353 -26.47 -10.30 -6.13
CA LYS A 353 -25.37 -11.19 -5.67
C LYS A 353 -24.66 -11.90 -6.83
N GLU A 354 -25.41 -12.29 -7.86
CA GLU A 354 -24.87 -12.92 -9.06
C GLU A 354 -23.98 -11.97 -9.87
N THR A 355 -24.42 -10.74 -10.11
CA THR A 355 -23.62 -9.71 -10.77
C THR A 355 -22.33 -9.42 -10.03
N LYS A 356 -22.35 -9.38 -8.68
CA LYS A 356 -21.13 -9.22 -7.88
C LYS A 356 -20.12 -10.35 -8.15
N ARG A 357 -20.59 -11.60 -8.22
CA ARG A 357 -19.75 -12.77 -8.55
C ARG A 357 -19.18 -12.67 -9.96
N GLU A 358 -20.01 -12.35 -10.95
CA GLU A 358 -19.58 -12.23 -12.35
C GLU A 358 -18.57 -11.08 -12.54
N LEU A 359 -18.71 -9.94 -11.85
CA LEU A 359 -17.74 -8.84 -11.90
C LEU A 359 -16.38 -9.23 -11.29
N ILE A 360 -16.37 -10.00 -10.19
CA ILE A 360 -15.14 -10.56 -9.61
C ILE A 360 -14.49 -11.53 -10.61
N GLU A 361 -15.28 -12.34 -11.30
CA GLU A 361 -14.81 -13.28 -12.31
C GLU A 361 -14.17 -12.54 -13.51
N ILE A 362 -14.83 -11.50 -14.03
CA ILE A 362 -14.27 -10.63 -15.07
C ILE A 362 -12.93 -10.04 -14.62
N TYR A 363 -12.86 -9.49 -13.40
CA TYR A 363 -11.61 -8.94 -12.86
C TYR A 363 -10.50 -10.00 -12.81
N ASN A 364 -10.75 -11.14 -12.15
CA ASN A 364 -9.73 -12.15 -11.89
C ASN A 364 -9.23 -12.82 -13.17
N ASN A 365 -10.14 -13.11 -14.11
CA ASN A 365 -9.84 -13.95 -15.26
C ASN A 365 -9.55 -13.14 -16.54
N SER A 366 -9.90 -11.85 -16.59
CA SER A 366 -9.58 -10.97 -17.73
C SER A 366 -8.52 -9.92 -17.39
N LEU A 367 -8.69 -9.19 -16.28
CA LEU A 367 -7.85 -8.01 -15.99
C LEU A 367 -6.60 -8.33 -15.16
N ALA A 368 -6.69 -9.20 -14.15
CA ALA A 368 -5.64 -9.34 -13.16
C ALA A 368 -4.25 -9.66 -13.78
N SER A 369 -4.20 -10.62 -14.69
CA SER A 369 -2.96 -10.99 -15.40
C SER A 369 -2.45 -9.87 -16.33
N ALA A 370 -3.36 -9.15 -16.99
CA ALA A 370 -3.03 -8.04 -17.88
C ALA A 370 -2.46 -6.83 -17.10
N LEU A 371 -3.05 -6.52 -15.95
CA LEU A 371 -2.58 -5.47 -15.03
C LEU A 371 -1.20 -5.82 -14.48
N ILE A 372 -0.99 -7.06 -14.02
CA ILE A 372 0.32 -7.55 -13.57
C ILE A 372 1.36 -7.41 -14.69
N SER A 373 1.00 -7.81 -15.91
CA SER A 373 1.89 -7.70 -17.07
C SER A 373 2.23 -6.24 -17.40
N SER A 374 1.27 -5.33 -17.26
CA SER A 374 1.49 -3.89 -17.41
C SER A 374 2.46 -3.37 -16.34
N ASN A 375 2.19 -3.69 -15.07
CA ASN A 375 3.04 -3.30 -13.95
C ASN A 375 4.47 -3.82 -14.11
N ILE A 376 4.67 -5.06 -14.57
CA ILE A 376 6.02 -5.61 -14.83
C ILE A 376 6.77 -4.77 -15.87
N LYS A 377 6.10 -4.28 -16.92
CA LYS A 377 6.73 -3.38 -17.91
C LYS A 377 7.16 -2.07 -17.26
N HIS A 378 6.30 -1.44 -16.45
CA HIS A 378 6.63 -0.21 -15.74
C HIS A 378 7.73 -0.40 -14.68
N ILE A 379 7.76 -1.52 -13.98
CA ILE A 379 8.84 -1.91 -13.05
C ILE A 379 10.18 -2.02 -13.80
N LYS A 380 10.20 -2.67 -14.97
CA LYS A 380 11.43 -2.77 -15.79
C LYS A 380 11.93 -1.38 -16.24
N LEU A 381 11.01 -0.50 -16.65
CA LEU A 381 11.35 0.88 -17.00
C LEU A 381 11.88 1.66 -15.80
N ALA A 382 11.26 1.52 -14.62
CA ALA A 382 11.73 2.14 -13.39
C ALA A 382 13.10 1.62 -12.96
N LYS A 383 13.33 0.30 -13.03
CA LYS A 383 14.65 -0.29 -12.76
C LYS A 383 15.72 0.38 -13.61
N LYS A 384 15.48 0.58 -14.92
CA LYS A 384 16.39 1.30 -15.84
C LYS A 384 16.55 2.79 -15.51
N ARG A 385 15.45 3.49 -15.24
CA ARG A 385 15.46 4.95 -15.00
C ARG A 385 16.18 5.32 -13.71
N TYR A 386 16.04 4.50 -12.67
CA TYR A 386 16.58 4.77 -11.34
C TYR A 386 17.77 3.87 -11.00
N VAL A 387 18.52 3.36 -11.99
CA VAL A 387 19.82 2.73 -11.74
C VAL A 387 20.77 3.80 -11.17
N ALA A 388 21.66 3.39 -10.25
CA ALA A 388 22.77 4.25 -9.84
C ALA A 388 23.69 4.47 -11.04
N THR A 389 23.74 5.70 -11.58
CA THR A 389 24.79 6.05 -12.53
C THR A 389 26.08 6.24 -11.73
N LYS A 390 27.11 5.43 -12.00
CA LYS A 390 28.45 5.69 -11.49
C LYS A 390 28.89 7.01 -12.13
N ILE A 391 29.06 8.05 -11.32
CA ILE A 391 29.69 9.29 -11.77
C ILE A 391 31.18 9.03 -11.61
N ASP A 392 31.88 8.76 -12.71
CA ASP A 392 33.34 8.74 -12.70
C ASP A 392 33.78 10.20 -12.54
N LEU A 393 34.19 10.56 -11.32
CA LEU A 393 34.64 11.91 -10.95
C LEU A 393 36.05 12.24 -11.48
N PHE A 394 36.70 11.25 -12.10
CA PHE A 394 38.03 11.36 -12.66
C PHE A 394 37.99 10.71 -14.04
N GLU A 395 37.77 11.52 -15.08
CA GLU A 395 38.18 11.14 -16.43
C GLU A 395 39.72 11.09 -16.39
N GLU A 396 40.30 9.90 -16.62
CA GLU A 396 41.76 9.77 -16.81
C GLU A 396 42.12 10.57 -18.08
N GLU A 397 42.84 11.69 -17.89
CA GLU A 397 43.43 12.49 -18.98
C GLU A 397 44.49 11.71 -19.77
#